data_AF-A0A8H6M3N5-F1
#
_entry.id   AF-A0A8H6M3N5-F1
#
_cell.length_a   1.000
_cell.length_b   1.000
_cell.length_c   1.000
_cell.angle_alpha   90.00
_cell.angle_beta   90.00
_cell.angle_gamma   90.00
#
_symmetry.space_group_name_H-M   'P 1'
#
loop_
_entity.id
_entity.type
_entity.pdbx_description
1 polymer ?
#
loop_
_entity_poly.entity_id
_entity_poly.type
_entity_poly.pdbx_seq_one_letter_code
_entity_poly.pdbx_strand_id
1 'polypeptide(L)'
;MPPASNVKAYLAGLSRLGKKPIPRRQRRSGDPESPPLPDIASLPICDDGIATSSCSTPGVASSSSPMPLTLPVAEASSHTLRRESIQQPDRPGESPPQPDHVDRIAPTLDGDPAVYESPILLETVSCTSKGSGSNVFFPNASNFHIENFQYIEQSHRPTDGGWDLLQKRGAPKAHYDSSTHFDAPKCDEDTRVEILAEIMNWAQEPGCSQRLLCITGPAGAGKSAIQQTVAAKCADLSPTILGGTFFFSSTDDSRNRVDSVAATIAYQFCLASPILRSTICAVVEENPMIFTKTVDVQFKTLIANPVRRSLGKLPLTFPYVILIDGLDECKDERKQSELLDAIHRCLLADDLPFRVAIASRPEWAILNALQATGHLYQTAYHIELNGKCDASADIERYLSRRFLELARSTGNSPEWPGKGVIAFLAQNASGQFIYAATVIKYISEQRSSPVTRLQAILSWVPQVETAIRPFAGLDALYHQILQNARDKYAAIDSNEGDLVTLLKAFILMSRDPPFSFRWGLKRSISAFLCQDNCSLGLLIFDLRSLVETDGPQSHTGSSEALHFHHKSFLDFLDDPVRSGSLFVSRSDVEALIVRLAFRYLQKYVLFAGFVTYSFYSVG
;
A
#
# COMPACT_ATOMS: atom_id res chain seq x y z
N MET A 1 34.81 21.16 -18.20
CA MET A 1 35.17 22.26 -17.27
C MET A 1 35.99 23.29 -18.02
N PRO A 2 35.69 24.60 -17.94
CA PRO A 2 36.62 25.65 -18.35
C PRO A 2 37.57 26.05 -17.20
N PRO A 3 38.71 26.73 -17.46
CA PRO A 3 39.77 26.95 -16.46
C PRO A 3 39.45 28.02 -15.40
N ALA A 4 40.12 27.91 -14.25
CA ALA A 4 39.81 28.61 -13.00
C ALA A 4 40.26 30.09 -12.89
N SER A 5 40.37 30.84 -13.99
CA SER A 5 40.89 32.22 -13.97
C SER A 5 39.83 33.32 -13.70
N ASN A 6 38.53 33.06 -13.95
CA ASN A 6 37.51 34.13 -13.93
C ASN A 6 36.71 34.29 -12.62
N VAL A 7 36.92 33.44 -11.60
CA VAL A 7 36.14 33.50 -10.33
C VAL A 7 36.47 34.75 -9.51
N LYS A 8 37.71 35.26 -9.56
CA LYS A 8 38.13 36.46 -8.81
C LYS A 8 37.46 37.75 -9.30
N ALA A 9 37.07 37.85 -10.57
CA ALA A 9 36.38 39.02 -11.10
C ALA A 9 34.91 39.09 -10.64
N TYR A 10 34.24 37.94 -10.56
CA TYR A 10 32.82 37.87 -10.15
C TYR A 10 32.61 38.25 -8.68
N LEU A 11 33.56 37.90 -7.81
CA LEU A 11 33.51 38.19 -6.38
C LEU A 11 33.75 39.68 -6.03
N ALA A 12 34.39 40.45 -6.92
CA ALA A 12 34.61 41.88 -6.71
C ALA A 12 33.37 42.74 -7.02
N GLY A 13 32.43 42.23 -7.83
CA GLY A 13 31.22 42.97 -8.24
C GLY A 13 30.12 43.02 -7.19
N LEU A 14 30.04 42.02 -6.30
CA LEU A 14 28.94 41.87 -5.34
C LEU A 14 29.08 42.71 -4.07
N SER A 15 30.21 43.38 -3.85
CA SER A 15 30.47 44.21 -2.67
C SER A 15 29.98 45.67 -2.77
N ARG A 16 29.26 46.05 -3.85
CA ARG A 16 28.86 47.45 -4.12
C ARG A 16 27.34 47.69 -4.29
N LEU A 17 26.50 46.79 -3.80
CA LEU A 17 25.05 46.96 -3.64
C LEU A 17 24.65 46.39 -2.28
N GLY A 18 23.96 47.08 -1.36
CA GLY A 18 23.54 48.47 -1.34
C GLY A 18 22.68 48.72 -0.10
N LYS A 19 23.28 49.12 1.04
CA LYS A 19 22.53 49.42 2.27
C LYS A 19 21.70 50.70 2.11
N LYS A 20 20.37 50.60 2.24
CA LYS A 20 19.48 51.73 2.59
C LYS A 20 18.47 51.29 3.67
N PRO A 21 18.29 52.08 4.74
CA PRO A 21 17.32 51.78 5.79
C PRO A 21 15.92 52.32 5.44
N ILE A 22 14.87 51.66 5.94
CA ILE A 22 13.47 52.10 5.88
C ILE A 22 13.02 52.44 7.32
N PRO A 23 12.25 53.53 7.55
CA PRO A 23 12.20 54.19 8.86
C PRO A 23 11.19 53.59 9.86
N ARG A 24 11.46 53.82 11.14
CA ARG A 24 10.55 53.56 12.28
C ARG A 24 9.23 54.31 12.12
N ARG A 25 8.11 53.69 12.50
CA ARG A 25 6.83 54.36 12.77
C ARG A 25 6.42 54.17 14.23
N GLN A 26 5.78 55.18 14.81
CA GLN A 26 5.58 55.32 16.27
C GLN A 26 4.44 54.44 16.84
N ARG A 27 4.53 54.20 18.15
CA ARG A 27 3.46 53.64 18.99
C ARG A 27 2.15 54.43 18.87
N ARG A 28 1.01 53.74 18.97
CA ARG A 28 -0.19 54.27 19.63
C ARG A 28 -0.62 53.29 20.71
N SER A 29 -0.95 53.85 21.87
CA SER A 29 -1.49 53.19 23.06
C SER A 29 -3.00 53.00 22.95
N GLY A 30 -3.55 51.96 23.57
CA GLY A 30 -4.99 51.73 23.65
C GLY A 30 -5.35 50.31 24.04
N ASP A 31 -5.11 49.94 25.30
CA ASP A 31 -5.68 48.73 25.90
C ASP A 31 -7.18 48.93 26.18
N PRO A 32 -7.98 47.85 26.11
CA PRO A 32 -9.07 47.64 27.05
C PRO A 32 -8.83 46.38 27.87
N GLU A 33 -9.06 46.48 29.18
CA GLU A 33 -8.89 45.39 30.15
C GLU A 33 -9.78 44.17 29.82
N SER A 34 -9.23 42.96 30.02
CA SER A 34 -10.01 41.72 30.00
C SER A 34 -10.31 41.28 31.45
N PRO A 35 -11.54 40.85 31.77
CA PRO A 35 -11.92 40.47 33.14
C PRO A 35 -11.25 39.15 33.58
N PRO A 36 -11.11 38.92 34.90
CA PRO A 36 -10.44 37.73 35.43
C PRO A 36 -11.23 36.44 35.23
N LEU A 37 -10.49 35.34 35.12
CA LEU A 37 -11.01 33.97 35.05
C LEU A 37 -11.73 33.57 36.35
N PRO A 38 -12.82 32.76 36.30
CA PRO A 38 -13.43 32.17 37.48
C PRO A 38 -12.64 30.94 37.97
N ASP A 39 -12.58 30.78 39.29
CA ASP A 39 -11.99 29.62 39.98
C ASP A 39 -12.74 28.32 39.66
N ILE A 40 -12.04 27.28 39.19
CA ILE A 40 -12.60 25.93 39.04
C ILE A 40 -12.17 25.08 40.25
N ALA A 41 -12.81 25.36 41.38
CA ALA A 41 -12.70 24.57 42.61
C ALA A 41 -14.10 24.16 43.09
N SER A 42 -14.83 23.40 42.26
CA SER A 42 -16.16 22.85 42.59
C SER A 42 -16.53 21.65 41.69
N LEU A 43 -16.08 20.46 42.08
CA LEU A 43 -16.76 19.20 41.73
C LEU A 43 -17.10 18.49 43.05
N PRO A 44 -18.35 18.03 43.25
CA PRO A 44 -18.77 17.48 44.53
C PRO A 44 -18.20 16.08 44.75
N ILE A 45 -17.60 15.88 45.91
CA ILE A 45 -17.41 14.58 46.53
C ILE A 45 -18.79 14.08 46.98
N CYS A 46 -19.12 12.81 46.72
CA CYS A 46 -20.22 12.11 47.36
C CYS A 46 -19.75 10.69 47.72
N ASP A 47 -19.96 10.34 48.99
CA ASP A 47 -19.36 9.17 49.65
C ASP A 47 -20.04 7.82 49.33
N ASP A 48 -19.32 6.75 49.68
CA ASP A 48 -19.81 5.38 49.72
C ASP A 48 -21.06 5.21 50.60
N GLY A 49 -22.02 4.41 50.13
CA GLY A 49 -23.25 4.08 50.86
C GLY A 49 -23.72 2.65 50.58
N ILE A 50 -23.22 1.68 51.35
CA ILE A 50 -23.65 0.27 51.27
C ILE A 50 -25.07 0.12 51.85
N ALA A 51 -26.02 -0.40 51.07
CA ALA A 51 -27.27 -0.98 51.57
C ALA A 51 -27.76 -2.12 50.67
N THR A 52 -28.45 -3.09 51.28
CA THR A 52 -28.77 -4.42 50.72
C THR A 52 -30.20 -4.55 50.18
N SER A 53 -30.50 -5.72 49.60
CA SER A 53 -31.84 -6.24 49.20
C SER A 53 -32.43 -5.65 47.90
N SER A 54 -33.34 -6.32 47.18
CA SER A 54 -33.60 -7.76 46.94
C SER A 54 -34.71 -7.89 45.88
N CYS A 55 -34.62 -8.86 44.96
CA CYS A 55 -35.73 -9.50 44.22
C CYS A 55 -36.86 -8.64 43.58
N SER A 56 -37.03 -8.71 42.26
CA SER A 56 -38.25 -9.23 41.58
C SER A 56 -38.39 -8.73 40.13
N THR A 57 -38.58 -9.65 39.19
CA THR A 57 -39.25 -9.41 37.90
C THR A 57 -40.77 -9.50 38.08
N PRO A 58 -41.58 -8.75 37.29
CA PRO A 58 -42.05 -9.19 35.96
C PRO A 58 -42.03 -8.01 34.95
N GLY A 59 -42.47 -8.06 33.68
CA GLY A 59 -43.22 -9.04 32.88
C GLY A 59 -43.56 -8.42 31.51
N VAL A 60 -44.02 -9.23 30.56
CA VAL A 60 -44.25 -8.84 29.14
C VAL A 60 -45.55 -8.06 28.92
N ALA A 61 -45.53 -7.04 28.06
CA ALA A 61 -46.70 -6.59 27.27
C ALA A 61 -46.28 -5.76 26.04
N SER A 62 -47.16 -5.66 25.04
CA SER A 62 -46.86 -5.22 23.67
C SER A 62 -47.70 -4.03 23.18
N SER A 63 -47.29 -3.48 22.02
CA SER A 63 -48.08 -2.69 21.06
C SER A 63 -48.49 -1.25 21.40
N SER A 64 -48.11 -0.30 20.53
CA SER A 64 -49.05 0.40 19.64
C SER A 64 -48.35 1.46 18.78
N SER A 65 -48.68 1.54 17.49
CA SER A 65 -48.34 2.64 16.59
C SER A 65 -49.56 3.57 16.42
N PRO A 66 -49.36 4.80 15.94
CA PRO A 66 -50.17 5.19 14.77
C PRO A 66 -49.45 6.11 13.76
N MET A 67 -49.40 5.65 12.49
CA MET A 67 -49.94 6.32 11.27
C MET A 67 -49.46 7.75 10.85
N PRO A 68 -49.64 8.18 9.58
CA PRO A 68 -48.48 8.59 8.78
C PRO A 68 -48.55 10.03 8.24
N LEU A 69 -47.48 10.46 7.55
CA LEU A 69 -47.45 11.66 6.72
C LEU A 69 -47.35 11.34 5.22
N THR A 70 -48.08 12.15 4.45
CA THR A 70 -48.36 12.02 3.01
C THR A 70 -47.25 12.56 2.11
N LEU A 71 -47.10 11.94 0.92
CA LEU A 71 -46.47 12.53 -0.26
C LEU A 71 -47.48 12.56 -1.43
N PRO A 72 -47.52 13.61 -2.28
CA PRO A 72 -48.45 13.71 -3.40
C PRO A 72 -47.92 13.06 -4.69
N VAL A 73 -48.85 12.68 -5.58
CA VAL A 73 -48.57 12.21 -6.95
C VAL A 73 -49.32 13.08 -7.95
N ALA A 74 -48.58 13.66 -8.90
CA ALA A 74 -48.98 14.14 -10.24
C ALA A 74 -47.67 14.60 -10.94
N GLU A 75 -47.48 14.54 -12.26
CA GLU A 75 -48.43 14.31 -13.34
C GLU A 75 -47.70 13.66 -14.53
N ALA A 76 -48.39 12.85 -15.33
CA ALA A 76 -47.84 12.29 -16.57
C ALA A 76 -48.28 13.11 -17.78
N SER A 77 -47.42 13.25 -18.79
CA SER A 77 -47.84 13.70 -20.12
C SER A 77 -47.29 12.79 -21.20
N SER A 78 -48.21 12.37 -22.07
CA SER A 78 -48.04 11.31 -23.05
C SER A 78 -47.51 11.85 -24.38
N HIS A 79 -46.78 11.01 -25.12
CA HIS A 79 -46.93 10.97 -26.57
C HIS A 79 -46.78 9.53 -27.09
N THR A 80 -47.73 9.12 -27.92
CA THR A 80 -47.88 7.76 -28.48
C THR A 80 -47.66 7.77 -29.99
N LEU A 81 -47.67 6.55 -30.57
CA LEU A 81 -47.56 6.20 -32.00
C LEU A 81 -46.09 6.01 -32.46
N ARG A 82 -45.74 4.99 -33.25
CA ARG A 82 -46.58 4.10 -34.07
C ARG A 82 -45.96 2.69 -34.21
N ARG A 83 -46.79 1.64 -34.30
CA ARG A 83 -46.41 0.29 -34.73
C ARG A 83 -46.21 0.24 -36.24
N GLU A 84 -45.32 -0.64 -36.70
CA GLU A 84 -45.49 -1.43 -37.93
C GLU A 84 -44.89 -2.83 -37.73
N SER A 85 -45.34 -3.83 -38.49
CA SER A 85 -45.08 -5.26 -38.23
C SER A 85 -45.05 -6.07 -39.53
N ILE A 86 -43.94 -6.78 -39.81
CA ILE A 86 -43.78 -7.76 -40.89
C ILE A 86 -42.81 -8.83 -40.33
N GLN A 87 -43.24 -10.02 -39.89
CA GLN A 87 -43.72 -11.23 -40.60
C GLN A 87 -42.57 -12.19 -41.02
N GLN A 88 -42.61 -13.42 -40.49
CA GLN A 88 -41.69 -14.55 -40.79
C GLN A 88 -42.06 -15.28 -42.10
N PRO A 89 -41.23 -16.24 -42.56
CA PRO A 89 -41.69 -17.64 -42.45
C PRO A 89 -40.62 -18.72 -42.10
N ASP A 90 -41.08 -19.73 -41.34
CA ASP A 90 -40.81 -21.19 -41.30
C ASP A 90 -39.42 -21.88 -41.44
N ARG A 91 -39.06 -22.59 -40.33
CA ARG A 91 -38.54 -23.97 -40.06
C ARG A 91 -38.02 -24.92 -41.19
N PRO A 92 -37.31 -26.05 -40.89
CA PRO A 92 -36.90 -26.67 -39.60
C PRO A 92 -35.35 -26.95 -39.50
N GLY A 93 -34.76 -27.70 -38.53
CA GLY A 93 -35.21 -28.20 -37.21
C GLY A 93 -35.03 -29.72 -36.94
N GLU A 94 -33.97 -30.16 -36.22
CA GLU A 94 -33.71 -31.60 -35.86
C GLU A 94 -32.97 -31.76 -34.51
N SER A 95 -33.21 -32.87 -33.78
CA SER A 95 -32.63 -33.25 -32.47
C SER A 95 -32.88 -34.76 -32.19
N PRO A 96 -32.20 -35.42 -31.23
CA PRO A 96 -31.38 -36.62 -31.54
C PRO A 96 -31.98 -37.96 -31.06
N PRO A 97 -31.31 -39.11 -31.36
CA PRO A 97 -31.63 -40.40 -30.75
C PRO A 97 -30.52 -41.03 -29.87
N GLN A 98 -30.94 -41.44 -28.67
CA GLN A 98 -30.55 -42.63 -27.90
C GLN A 98 -31.88 -43.12 -27.23
N PRO A 99 -32.04 -44.37 -26.75
CA PRO A 99 -31.00 -45.27 -26.17
C PRO A 99 -31.17 -46.75 -26.60
N ASP A 100 -30.49 -47.68 -25.90
CA ASP A 100 -31.14 -48.94 -25.46
C ASP A 100 -30.40 -49.60 -24.27
N HIS A 101 -31.14 -50.43 -23.50
CA HIS A 101 -30.70 -51.19 -22.30
C HIS A 101 -30.05 -52.57 -22.71
N VAL A 102 -29.62 -53.56 -21.89
CA VAL A 102 -30.21 -54.22 -20.70
C VAL A 102 -29.16 -55.15 -19.98
N ASP A 103 -29.29 -55.24 -18.64
CA ASP A 103 -28.90 -56.27 -17.63
C ASP A 103 -27.51 -56.96 -17.39
N ARG A 104 -27.09 -56.75 -16.13
CA ARG A 104 -26.55 -57.66 -15.07
C ARG A 104 -26.50 -59.19 -15.30
N ILE A 105 -25.45 -59.84 -14.75
CA ILE A 105 -25.48 -60.92 -13.72
C ILE A 105 -24.04 -61.22 -13.22
N ALA A 106 -23.91 -61.73 -11.98
CA ALA A 106 -22.69 -62.27 -11.34
C ALA A 106 -23.12 -63.28 -10.24
N PRO A 107 -22.24 -63.98 -9.48
CA PRO A 107 -20.85 -64.45 -9.73
C PRO A 107 -20.69 -65.98 -9.47
N THR A 108 -19.49 -66.57 -9.63
CA THR A 108 -19.04 -67.74 -8.82
C THR A 108 -17.50 -67.90 -8.84
N LEU A 109 -16.94 -68.58 -7.83
CA LEU A 109 -15.50 -68.78 -7.59
C LEU A 109 -15.08 -70.23 -7.87
N ASP A 110 -13.83 -70.44 -8.33
CA ASP A 110 -12.81 -71.36 -7.77
C ASP A 110 -11.76 -71.81 -8.81
N GLY A 111 -10.49 -71.93 -8.41
CA GLY A 111 -9.48 -72.78 -9.08
C GLY A 111 -8.25 -72.09 -9.71
N ASP A 112 -7.17 -71.97 -8.92
CA ASP A 112 -5.77 -71.74 -9.36
C ASP A 112 -5.00 -73.09 -9.41
N PRO A 113 -3.74 -73.19 -9.92
CA PRO A 113 -3.12 -72.47 -11.05
C PRO A 113 -2.23 -73.39 -11.96
N ALA A 114 -2.00 -73.05 -13.25
CA ALA A 114 -0.81 -73.54 -14.00
C ALA A 114 -0.49 -72.82 -15.35
N VAL A 115 0.61 -72.06 -15.36
CA VAL A 115 1.75 -72.06 -16.33
C VAL A 115 1.56 -71.87 -17.87
N TYR A 116 2.48 -71.07 -18.44
CA TYR A 116 2.94 -70.89 -19.84
C TYR A 116 2.35 -69.74 -20.69
N GLU A 117 3.19 -69.24 -21.61
CA GLU A 117 3.24 -67.85 -22.07
C GLU A 117 2.70 -67.59 -23.49
N SER A 118 2.37 -66.31 -23.75
CA SER A 118 2.35 -65.61 -25.07
C SER A 118 1.23 -65.95 -26.07
N PRO A 119 0.92 -65.05 -27.04
CA PRO A 119 1.02 -63.58 -27.03
C PRO A 119 -0.31 -62.89 -27.43
N ILE A 120 -0.53 -61.63 -27.04
CA ILE A 120 -1.67 -60.83 -27.53
C ILE A 120 -1.20 -59.85 -28.61
N LEU A 121 -1.80 -59.98 -29.81
CA LEU A 121 -1.77 -58.93 -30.83
C LEU A 121 -2.49 -57.69 -30.32
N LEU A 122 -1.90 -56.51 -30.52
CA LEU A 122 -2.61 -55.24 -30.42
C LEU A 122 -2.53 -54.49 -31.75
N GLU A 123 -3.70 -54.14 -32.27
CA GLU A 123 -3.89 -53.47 -33.54
C GLU A 123 -3.36 -52.03 -33.53
N THR A 124 -3.01 -51.54 -34.71
CA THR A 124 -2.42 -50.20 -34.89
C THR A 124 -3.49 -49.11 -34.92
N VAL A 125 -3.62 -48.36 -33.82
CA VAL A 125 -4.37 -47.09 -33.81
C VAL A 125 -3.49 -45.97 -34.37
N SER A 126 -3.90 -45.39 -35.51
CA SER A 126 -3.17 -44.32 -36.20
C SER A 126 -3.63 -42.93 -35.75
N CYS A 127 -2.93 -42.33 -34.80
CA CYS A 127 -3.15 -40.95 -34.39
C CYS A 127 -2.50 -39.97 -35.38
N THR A 128 -3.30 -39.23 -36.15
CA THR A 128 -2.83 -38.11 -36.98
C THR A 128 -3.17 -36.76 -36.32
N SER A 129 -2.22 -36.18 -35.60
CA SER A 129 -2.34 -34.82 -35.08
C SER A 129 -1.76 -33.80 -36.07
N LYS A 130 -2.61 -32.89 -36.58
CA LYS A 130 -2.14 -31.69 -37.29
C LYS A 130 -1.79 -30.61 -36.26
N GLY A 131 -0.53 -30.56 -35.85
CA GLY A 131 0.03 -29.52 -35.00
C GLY A 131 1.49 -29.25 -35.38
N SER A 132 1.83 -27.99 -35.63
CA SER A 132 3.16 -27.59 -36.11
C SER A 132 4.26 -27.95 -35.11
N GLY A 133 5.29 -28.71 -35.56
CA GLY A 133 6.49 -28.98 -34.76
C GLY A 133 6.85 -30.46 -34.53
N SER A 134 6.24 -31.42 -35.23
CA SER A 134 6.68 -32.82 -35.15
C SER A 134 7.97 -33.05 -35.95
N ASN A 135 9.12 -33.11 -35.26
CA ASN A 135 10.35 -33.67 -35.82
C ASN A 135 10.17 -35.18 -36.00
N VAL A 136 9.59 -35.59 -37.13
CA VAL A 136 9.56 -36.99 -37.56
C VAL A 136 10.97 -37.35 -38.00
N PHE A 137 11.77 -37.92 -37.09
CA PHE A 137 13.18 -38.20 -37.34
C PHE A 137 13.41 -39.22 -38.47
N PHE A 138 12.45 -40.11 -38.74
CA PHE A 138 12.55 -41.15 -39.78
C PHE A 138 11.21 -41.35 -40.52
N PRO A 139 10.82 -40.45 -41.45
CA PRO A 139 9.63 -40.65 -42.25
C PRO A 139 9.82 -41.85 -43.19
N ASN A 140 8.81 -42.73 -43.26
CA ASN A 140 8.77 -43.94 -44.10
C ASN A 140 9.83 -45.03 -43.80
N ALA A 141 10.41 -45.08 -42.60
CA ALA A 141 11.29 -46.17 -42.20
C ALA A 141 10.50 -47.44 -41.78
N SER A 142 10.97 -48.61 -42.22
CA SER A 142 10.43 -49.93 -41.87
C SER A 142 11.58 -50.94 -41.70
N ASN A 143 11.38 -52.02 -40.96
CA ASN A 143 12.38 -53.05 -40.65
C ASN A 143 13.66 -52.54 -39.94
N PHE A 144 13.51 -51.66 -38.95
CA PHE A 144 14.59 -51.38 -37.99
C PHE A 144 14.43 -52.24 -36.74
N HIS A 145 15.56 -52.72 -36.19
CA HIS A 145 15.64 -53.34 -34.88
C HIS A 145 16.52 -52.47 -34.00
N ILE A 146 16.01 -51.99 -32.86
CA ILE A 146 16.76 -51.16 -31.93
C ILE A 146 16.86 -51.91 -30.61
N GLU A 147 18.02 -52.51 -30.36
CA GLU A 147 18.26 -53.32 -29.16
C GLU A 147 18.41 -52.48 -27.89
N ASN A 148 18.93 -51.25 -28.01
CA ASN A 148 19.13 -50.33 -26.88
C ASN A 148 18.87 -48.87 -27.32
N PHE A 149 17.63 -48.38 -27.12
CA PHE A 149 17.28 -46.97 -27.35
C PHE A 149 17.36 -46.17 -26.05
N GLN A 150 18.32 -45.25 -25.94
CA GLN A 150 18.27 -44.18 -24.93
C GLN A 150 17.81 -42.88 -25.59
N TYR A 151 16.53 -42.55 -25.39
CA TYR A 151 16.02 -41.22 -25.66
C TYR A 151 16.48 -40.26 -24.56
N ILE A 152 17.55 -39.52 -24.82
CA ILE A 152 17.93 -38.38 -24.00
C ILE A 152 17.22 -37.16 -24.57
N GLU A 153 16.07 -36.82 -23.99
CA GLU A 153 15.48 -35.50 -24.22
C GLU A 153 16.37 -34.45 -23.55
N GLN A 154 17.33 -33.91 -24.31
CA GLN A 154 17.81 -32.56 -24.06
C GLN A 154 16.68 -31.58 -24.40
N SER A 155 15.66 -31.58 -23.54
CA SER A 155 15.08 -30.32 -23.16
C SER A 155 16.25 -29.50 -22.65
N HIS A 156 16.66 -28.48 -23.42
CA HIS A 156 17.15 -27.30 -22.77
C HIS A 156 16.07 -26.96 -21.76
N ARG A 157 16.37 -27.11 -20.46
CA ARG A 157 15.63 -26.35 -19.45
C ARG A 157 15.60 -24.93 -20.00
N PRO A 158 14.42 -24.31 -20.22
CA PRO A 158 14.36 -22.90 -20.55
C PRO A 158 15.26 -22.22 -19.53
N THR A 159 16.31 -21.54 -19.98
CA THR A 159 17.29 -21.02 -19.04
C THR A 159 16.53 -20.13 -18.07
N ASP A 160 16.60 -20.44 -16.77
CA ASP A 160 15.72 -19.82 -15.76
C ASP A 160 15.77 -18.28 -15.82
N GLY A 161 16.76 -17.68 -16.49
CA GLY A 161 16.77 -16.33 -17.04
C GLY A 161 15.41 -15.69 -17.41
N GLY A 162 14.43 -16.38 -18.01
CA GLY A 162 13.08 -15.81 -18.22
C GLY A 162 12.32 -15.56 -16.91
N TRP A 163 12.34 -16.56 -16.03
CA TRP A 163 11.81 -16.52 -14.67
C TRP A 163 12.60 -15.58 -13.76
N ASP A 164 13.93 -15.66 -13.76
CA ASP A 164 14.86 -14.85 -12.98
C ASP A 164 14.78 -13.37 -13.36
N LEU A 165 14.64 -13.06 -14.66
CA LEU A 165 14.46 -11.69 -15.13
C LEU A 165 13.09 -11.15 -14.71
N LEU A 166 12.03 -11.97 -14.77
CA LEU A 166 10.72 -11.59 -14.26
C LEU A 166 10.76 -11.32 -12.75
N GLN A 167 11.38 -12.20 -11.96
CA GLN A 167 11.57 -12.04 -10.52
C GLN A 167 12.40 -10.79 -10.18
N LYS A 168 13.46 -10.51 -10.95
CA LYS A 168 14.34 -9.33 -10.80
C LYS A 168 13.65 -8.01 -11.18
N ARG A 169 12.59 -8.06 -11.98
CA ARG A 169 11.84 -6.88 -12.45
C ARG A 169 10.53 -6.66 -11.68
N GLY A 170 10.00 -7.71 -11.06
CA GLY A 170 8.94 -7.61 -10.06
C GLY A 170 9.44 -7.01 -8.74
N ALA A 171 8.50 -6.74 -7.85
CA ALA A 171 8.74 -6.23 -6.50
C ALA A 171 8.17 -7.21 -5.47
N PRO A 172 8.96 -8.19 -4.98
CA PRO A 172 8.47 -9.22 -4.05
C PRO A 172 7.84 -8.67 -2.77
N LYS A 173 8.28 -7.48 -2.32
CA LYS A 173 7.71 -6.75 -1.18
C LYS A 173 6.29 -6.19 -1.42
N ALA A 174 5.76 -6.30 -2.63
CA ALA A 174 4.42 -5.82 -2.99
C ALA A 174 3.36 -6.93 -2.88
N HIS A 175 3.79 -8.17 -2.60
CA HIS A 175 2.90 -9.28 -2.28
C HIS A 175 2.36 -9.11 -0.86
N TYR A 176 1.07 -9.37 -0.65
CA TYR A 176 0.38 -9.25 0.65
C TYR A 176 0.98 -10.11 1.78
N ASP A 177 1.67 -11.19 1.46
CA ASP A 177 2.28 -12.17 2.38
C ASP A 177 3.79 -11.95 2.57
N SER A 178 4.37 -10.90 1.99
CA SER A 178 5.81 -10.63 2.10
C SER A 178 6.25 -10.37 3.54
N SER A 179 7.47 -10.79 3.93
CA SER A 179 7.96 -10.60 5.31
C SER A 179 8.13 -9.13 5.72
N THR A 180 8.16 -8.20 4.76
CA THR A 180 8.06 -6.76 5.02
C THR A 180 6.68 -6.30 5.53
N HIS A 181 5.69 -7.20 5.56
CA HIS A 181 4.35 -7.00 6.10
C HIS A 181 4.13 -7.68 7.47
N PHE A 182 5.21 -7.96 8.23
CA PHE A 182 5.09 -8.51 9.59
C PHE A 182 4.19 -7.69 10.52
N ASP A 183 4.14 -6.36 10.34
CA ASP A 183 3.18 -5.43 10.98
C ASP A 183 2.36 -4.66 9.92
N ALA A 184 1.99 -5.30 8.80
CA ALA A 184 1.13 -4.64 7.82
C ALA A 184 -0.26 -4.38 8.43
N PRO A 185 -0.83 -3.19 8.19
CA PRO A 185 -2.12 -2.83 8.76
C PRO A 185 -3.16 -3.85 8.27
N LYS A 186 -3.91 -4.41 9.20
CA LYS A 186 -5.13 -5.20 8.95
C LYS A 186 -6.27 -4.54 9.71
N CYS A 187 -7.50 -4.71 9.23
CA CYS A 187 -8.66 -4.38 10.04
C CYS A 187 -8.67 -5.26 11.29
N ASP A 188 -8.78 -4.65 12.47
CA ASP A 188 -9.12 -5.34 13.71
C ASP A 188 -10.43 -6.12 13.53
N GLU A 189 -10.63 -7.20 14.30
CA GLU A 189 -11.91 -7.90 14.39
C GLU A 189 -13.06 -6.91 14.65
N ASP A 190 -14.26 -7.19 14.15
CA ASP A 190 -15.43 -6.31 14.26
C ASP A 190 -15.22 -4.84 13.80
N THR A 191 -14.19 -4.51 13.01
CA THR A 191 -14.04 -3.18 12.38
C THR A 191 -14.22 -3.28 10.86
N ARG A 192 -14.80 -2.25 10.25
CA ARG A 192 -15.10 -2.17 8.81
C ARG A 192 -15.91 -3.37 8.28
N VAL A 193 -16.69 -4.04 9.14
CA VAL A 193 -17.34 -5.34 8.85
C VAL A 193 -18.21 -5.28 7.60
N GLU A 194 -19.05 -4.25 7.46
CA GLU A 194 -19.96 -4.06 6.33
C GLU A 194 -19.18 -3.88 5.02
N ILE A 195 -18.17 -3.01 5.01
CA ILE A 195 -17.31 -2.75 3.85
C ILE A 195 -16.52 -4.01 3.45
N LEU A 196 -16.01 -4.76 4.44
CA LEU A 196 -15.33 -6.03 4.18
C LEU A 196 -16.29 -7.06 3.59
N ALA A 197 -17.53 -7.17 4.07
CA ALA A 197 -18.53 -8.06 3.50
C ALA A 197 -18.90 -7.65 2.05
N GLU A 198 -19.10 -6.36 1.81
CA GLU A 198 -19.39 -5.78 0.50
C GLU A 198 -18.30 -6.10 -0.53
N ILE A 199 -17.02 -5.86 -0.19
CA ILE A 199 -15.89 -6.17 -1.07
C ILE A 199 -15.76 -7.69 -1.28
N MET A 200 -15.94 -8.50 -0.24
CA MET A 200 -15.86 -9.96 -0.39
C MET A 200 -17.00 -10.53 -1.23
N ASN A 201 -18.19 -9.92 -1.22
CA ASN A 201 -19.29 -10.29 -2.13
C ASN A 201 -18.92 -9.94 -3.58
N TRP A 202 -18.46 -8.71 -3.84
CA TRP A 202 -17.98 -8.29 -5.17
C TRP A 202 -16.84 -9.17 -5.71
N ALA A 203 -15.94 -9.62 -4.83
CA ALA A 203 -14.81 -10.46 -5.19
C ALA A 203 -15.23 -11.90 -5.58
N GLN A 204 -16.32 -12.40 -5.01
CA GLN A 204 -16.81 -13.78 -5.20
C GLN A 204 -17.91 -13.90 -6.26
N GLU A 205 -18.68 -12.84 -6.55
CA GLU A 205 -19.82 -12.88 -7.46
C GLU A 205 -19.38 -12.73 -8.93
N PRO A 206 -19.34 -13.79 -9.75
CA PRO A 206 -18.72 -13.71 -11.07
C PRO A 206 -19.56 -12.90 -12.07
N GLY A 207 -20.89 -12.86 -11.88
CA GLY A 207 -21.86 -12.26 -12.79
C GLY A 207 -22.02 -10.73 -12.70
N CYS A 208 -21.43 -10.07 -11.70
CA CYS A 208 -21.51 -8.60 -11.60
C CYS A 208 -20.67 -7.93 -12.70
N SER A 209 -21.28 -7.04 -13.49
CA SER A 209 -20.64 -6.37 -14.64
C SER A 209 -19.53 -5.40 -14.25
N GLN A 210 -19.59 -4.81 -13.04
CA GLN A 210 -18.57 -3.92 -12.51
C GLN A 210 -17.35 -4.72 -12.03
N ARG A 211 -16.50 -5.14 -12.97
CA ARG A 211 -15.26 -5.91 -12.71
C ARG A 211 -14.11 -5.06 -12.13
N LEU A 212 -14.29 -3.75 -11.98
CA LEU A 212 -13.41 -2.86 -11.24
C LEU A 212 -14.08 -2.44 -9.93
N LEU A 213 -13.36 -2.50 -8.82
CA LEU A 213 -13.76 -1.89 -7.55
C LEU A 213 -12.74 -0.82 -7.17
N CYS A 214 -13.20 0.37 -6.81
CA CYS A 214 -12.35 1.49 -6.42
C CYS A 214 -12.69 1.93 -4.99
N ILE A 215 -11.72 1.86 -4.09
CA ILE A 215 -11.82 2.31 -2.70
C ILE A 215 -11.08 3.65 -2.58
N THR A 216 -11.82 4.75 -2.45
CA THR A 216 -11.22 6.07 -2.28
C THR A 216 -11.44 6.61 -0.89
N GLY A 217 -10.41 7.23 -0.32
CA GLY A 217 -10.50 7.87 1.00
C GLY A 217 -9.23 8.63 1.37
N PRO A 218 -9.30 9.49 2.39
CA PRO A 218 -8.18 10.32 2.81
C PRO A 218 -7.02 9.49 3.37
N ALA A 219 -5.92 10.18 3.66
CA ALA A 219 -4.80 9.61 4.37
C ALA A 219 -5.28 9.04 5.72
N GLY A 220 -4.90 7.81 6.07
CA GLY A 220 -5.25 7.22 7.37
C GLY A 220 -6.67 6.65 7.51
N ALA A 221 -7.50 6.66 6.46
CA ALA A 221 -8.87 6.11 6.52
C ALA A 221 -8.96 4.57 6.67
N GLY A 222 -7.83 3.86 6.64
CA GLY A 222 -7.78 2.39 6.73
C GLY A 222 -7.84 1.63 5.38
N LYS A 223 -7.63 2.30 4.25
CA LYS A 223 -7.63 1.69 2.90
C LYS A 223 -6.74 0.44 2.80
N SER A 224 -5.45 0.58 3.15
CA SER A 224 -4.48 -0.51 3.14
C SER A 224 -4.86 -1.63 4.12
N ALA A 225 -5.46 -1.28 5.26
CA ALA A 225 -5.97 -2.25 6.22
C ALA A 225 -7.09 -3.11 5.64
N ILE A 226 -8.02 -2.49 4.90
CA ILE A 226 -9.09 -3.17 4.18
C ILE A 226 -8.51 -4.07 3.08
N GLN A 227 -7.61 -3.56 2.22
CA GLN A 227 -6.99 -4.35 1.15
C GLN A 227 -6.17 -5.54 1.68
N GLN A 228 -5.39 -5.36 2.75
CA GLN A 228 -4.61 -6.43 3.38
C GLN A 228 -5.51 -7.50 4.02
N THR A 229 -6.61 -7.11 4.66
CA THR A 229 -7.60 -8.05 5.21
C THR A 229 -8.37 -8.76 4.09
N VAL A 230 -8.73 -8.08 3.00
CA VAL A 230 -9.36 -8.70 1.82
C VAL A 230 -8.41 -9.69 1.14
N ALA A 231 -7.13 -9.33 0.96
CA ALA A 231 -6.12 -10.24 0.41
C ALA A 231 -6.00 -11.54 1.23
N ALA A 232 -5.89 -11.42 2.56
CA ALA A 232 -5.87 -12.58 3.45
C ALA A 232 -7.15 -13.42 3.32
N LYS A 233 -8.34 -12.80 3.41
CA LYS A 233 -9.62 -13.51 3.27
C LYS A 233 -9.77 -14.21 1.92
N CYS A 234 -9.35 -13.59 0.81
CA CYS A 234 -9.38 -14.20 -0.51
C CYS A 234 -8.45 -15.43 -0.60
N ALA A 235 -7.26 -15.36 0.00
CA ALA A 235 -6.32 -16.48 0.05
C ALA A 235 -6.81 -17.63 0.95
N ASP A 236 -7.33 -17.30 2.14
CA ASP A 236 -7.80 -18.26 3.14
C ASP A 236 -9.08 -19.00 2.69
N LEU A 237 -9.99 -18.31 1.98
CA LEU A 237 -11.23 -18.91 1.48
C LEU A 237 -10.98 -19.91 0.34
N SER A 238 -10.10 -19.57 -0.60
CA SER A 238 -9.82 -20.43 -1.75
C SER A 238 -8.56 -19.99 -2.51
N PRO A 239 -7.68 -20.93 -2.93
CA PRO A 239 -6.56 -20.62 -3.83
C PRO A 239 -7.00 -20.16 -5.24
N THR A 240 -8.31 -20.07 -5.47
CA THR A 240 -8.96 -19.77 -6.76
C THR A 240 -9.51 -18.35 -6.84
N ILE A 241 -9.37 -17.54 -5.78
CA ILE A 241 -9.86 -16.16 -5.75
C ILE A 241 -8.70 -15.19 -5.99
N LEU A 242 -7.69 -15.19 -5.12
CA LEU A 242 -6.59 -14.22 -5.17
C LEU A 242 -5.59 -14.52 -6.30
N GLY A 243 -5.66 -13.77 -7.40
CA GLY A 243 -4.77 -13.90 -8.56
C GLY A 243 -3.44 -13.16 -8.41
N GLY A 244 -3.44 -12.06 -7.66
CA GLY A 244 -2.20 -11.36 -7.30
C GLY A 244 -2.44 -10.04 -6.58
N THR A 245 -1.38 -9.54 -5.95
CA THR A 245 -1.40 -8.27 -5.21
C THR A 245 -0.24 -7.37 -5.64
N PHE A 246 -0.45 -6.06 -5.60
CA PHE A 246 0.61 -5.06 -5.69
C PHE A 246 0.34 -3.93 -4.71
N PHE A 247 1.02 -3.94 -3.57
CA PHE A 247 0.88 -2.91 -2.54
C PHE A 247 2.02 -1.91 -2.69
N PHE A 248 1.69 -0.72 -3.21
CA PHE A 248 2.62 0.39 -3.39
C PHE A 248 3.19 0.84 -2.04
N SER A 249 4.36 1.49 -2.08
CA SER A 249 4.94 2.12 -0.89
C SER A 249 5.91 3.22 -1.29
N SER A 250 5.58 4.45 -0.91
CA SER A 250 6.32 5.68 -1.23
C SER A 250 7.76 5.66 -0.71
N THR A 251 8.04 4.88 0.33
CA THR A 251 9.36 4.66 0.94
C THR A 251 10.19 3.56 0.28
N ASP A 252 9.62 2.76 -0.63
CA ASP A 252 10.27 1.63 -1.28
C ASP A 252 10.42 1.87 -2.79
N ASP A 253 11.65 2.02 -3.26
CA ASP A 253 11.95 2.34 -4.66
C ASP A 253 11.59 1.24 -5.68
N SER A 254 11.30 0.02 -5.20
CA SER A 254 10.73 -1.05 -6.03
C SER A 254 9.20 -0.97 -6.15
N ARG A 255 8.53 -0.20 -5.27
CA ARG A 255 7.07 -0.12 -5.11
C ARG A 255 6.50 1.30 -5.14
N ASN A 256 7.29 2.32 -5.45
CA ASN A 256 6.83 3.70 -5.68
C ASN A 256 6.78 4.09 -7.18
N ARG A 257 6.82 3.10 -8.07
CA ARG A 257 6.75 3.25 -9.53
C ARG A 257 5.84 2.16 -10.13
N VAL A 258 5.21 2.47 -11.27
CA VAL A 258 4.33 1.52 -11.99
C VAL A 258 5.09 0.45 -12.78
N ASP A 259 6.38 0.65 -13.04
CA ASP A 259 7.18 -0.19 -13.95
C ASP A 259 7.30 -1.65 -13.49
N SER A 260 7.21 -1.91 -12.18
CA SER A 260 7.26 -3.25 -11.60
C SER A 260 5.90 -3.95 -11.49
N VAL A 261 4.77 -3.24 -11.68
CA VAL A 261 3.42 -3.77 -11.40
C VAL A 261 3.09 -4.96 -12.30
N ALA A 262 3.26 -4.79 -13.63
CA ALA A 262 2.98 -5.85 -14.60
C ALA A 262 3.86 -7.08 -14.37
N ALA A 263 5.15 -6.88 -14.10
CA ALA A 263 6.10 -7.95 -13.82
C ALA A 263 5.74 -8.73 -12.54
N THR A 264 5.32 -8.03 -11.48
CA THR A 264 4.97 -8.61 -10.18
C THR A 264 3.66 -9.41 -10.23
N ILE A 265 2.65 -8.91 -10.94
CA ILE A 265 1.38 -9.64 -11.13
C ILE A 265 1.60 -10.85 -12.05
N ALA A 266 2.34 -10.70 -13.15
CA ALA A 266 2.70 -11.81 -14.02
C ALA A 266 3.47 -12.91 -13.27
N TYR A 267 4.43 -12.55 -12.40
CA TYR A 267 5.15 -13.50 -11.56
C TYR A 267 4.23 -14.30 -10.63
N GLN A 268 3.23 -13.64 -10.00
CA GLN A 268 2.23 -14.32 -9.18
C GLN A 268 1.36 -15.29 -10.00
N PHE A 269 0.95 -14.93 -11.23
CA PHE A 269 0.27 -15.87 -12.13
C PHE A 269 1.15 -17.06 -12.57
N CYS A 270 2.46 -16.85 -12.73
CA CYS A 270 3.40 -17.95 -12.98
C CYS A 270 3.61 -18.88 -11.78
N LEU A 271 3.38 -18.41 -10.54
CA LEU A 271 3.31 -19.28 -9.35
C LEU A 271 2.02 -20.09 -9.33
N ALA A 272 0.89 -19.48 -9.68
CA ALA A 272 -0.43 -20.13 -9.68
C ALA A 272 -0.67 -21.11 -10.85
N SER A 273 0.03 -20.95 -11.98
CA SER A 273 -0.20 -21.76 -13.18
C SER A 273 1.10 -22.10 -13.94
N PRO A 274 1.50 -23.39 -14.01
CA PRO A 274 2.63 -23.83 -14.83
C PRO A 274 2.48 -23.50 -16.33
N ILE A 275 1.24 -23.42 -16.84
CA ILE A 275 0.94 -23.06 -18.22
C ILE A 275 1.25 -21.58 -18.48
N LEU A 276 0.92 -20.71 -17.52
CA LEU A 276 1.29 -19.29 -17.61
C LEU A 276 2.78 -19.09 -17.37
N ARG A 277 3.39 -19.85 -16.44
CA ARG A 277 4.86 -19.85 -16.24
C ARG A 277 5.61 -20.09 -17.54
N SER A 278 5.33 -21.19 -18.26
CA SER A 278 6.01 -21.48 -19.51
C SER A 278 5.74 -20.42 -20.59
N THR A 279 4.50 -19.96 -20.72
CA THR A 279 4.10 -18.96 -21.72
C THR A 279 4.74 -17.59 -21.47
N ILE A 280 4.79 -17.14 -20.21
CA ILE A 280 5.31 -15.82 -19.83
C ILE A 280 6.84 -15.82 -19.84
N CYS A 281 7.50 -16.87 -19.32
CA CYS A 281 8.96 -16.97 -19.37
C CYS A 281 9.48 -16.96 -20.82
N ALA A 282 8.84 -17.71 -21.73
CA ALA A 282 9.21 -17.69 -23.15
C ALA A 282 9.09 -16.29 -23.79
N VAL A 283 8.03 -15.53 -23.46
CA VAL A 283 7.85 -14.14 -23.93
C VAL A 283 8.92 -13.20 -23.36
N VAL A 284 9.35 -13.42 -22.12
CA VAL A 284 10.42 -12.65 -21.48
C VAL A 284 11.80 -12.99 -22.05
N GLU A 285 12.04 -14.26 -22.39
CA GLU A 285 13.27 -14.75 -23.04
C GLU A 285 13.39 -14.24 -24.49
N GLU A 286 12.29 -14.23 -25.24
CA GLU A 286 12.23 -13.68 -26.61
C GLU A 286 12.45 -12.16 -26.62
N ASN A 287 11.92 -11.43 -25.64
CA ASN A 287 12.04 -9.98 -25.56
C ASN A 287 12.33 -9.46 -24.14
N PRO A 288 13.59 -9.54 -23.66
CA PRO A 288 14.02 -9.01 -22.36
C PRO A 288 13.81 -7.49 -22.21
N MET A 289 13.65 -6.77 -23.33
CA MET A 289 13.36 -5.33 -23.35
C MET A 289 11.88 -5.01 -23.08
N ILE A 290 11.01 -6.00 -22.82
CA ILE A 290 9.60 -5.79 -22.47
C ILE A 290 9.45 -4.87 -21.25
N PHE A 291 10.32 -4.99 -20.24
CA PHE A 291 10.34 -4.16 -19.03
C PHE A 291 10.77 -2.70 -19.26
N THR A 292 11.11 -2.33 -20.50
CA THR A 292 11.38 -0.93 -20.92
C THR A 292 10.23 -0.31 -21.72
N LYS A 293 9.17 -1.08 -21.97
CA LYS A 293 8.00 -0.62 -22.73
C LYS A 293 6.98 0.04 -21.79
N THR A 294 6.01 0.73 -22.38
CA THR A 294 4.90 1.35 -21.65
C THR A 294 4.13 0.32 -20.83
N VAL A 295 3.52 0.78 -19.73
CA VAL A 295 2.73 -0.06 -18.80
C VAL A 295 1.73 -0.92 -19.56
N ASP A 296 0.97 -0.31 -20.47
CA ASP A 296 0.01 -1.00 -21.36
C ASP A 296 0.63 -2.16 -22.15
N VAL A 297 1.80 -1.95 -22.77
CA VAL A 297 2.49 -3.01 -23.52
C VAL A 297 2.95 -4.12 -22.59
N GLN A 298 3.39 -3.81 -21.37
CA GLN A 298 3.76 -4.82 -20.37
C GLN A 298 2.54 -5.63 -19.91
N PHE A 299 1.44 -4.99 -19.49
CA PHE A 299 0.20 -5.69 -19.11
C PHE A 299 -0.34 -6.56 -20.25
N LYS A 300 -0.38 -6.02 -21.47
CA LYS A 300 -0.84 -6.76 -22.65
C LYS A 300 0.00 -8.00 -22.93
N THR A 301 1.33 -7.86 -22.83
CA THR A 301 2.29 -8.89 -23.26
C THR A 301 2.57 -9.94 -22.19
N LEU A 302 2.61 -9.55 -20.91
CA LEU A 302 2.95 -10.41 -19.78
C LEU A 302 1.71 -11.01 -19.08
N ILE A 303 0.52 -10.43 -19.23
CA ILE A 303 -0.69 -10.90 -18.54
C ILE A 303 -1.80 -11.20 -19.56
N ALA A 304 -2.31 -10.20 -20.27
CA ALA A 304 -3.53 -10.34 -21.07
C ALA A 304 -3.40 -11.36 -22.20
N ASN A 305 -2.32 -11.30 -22.99
CA ASN A 305 -2.09 -12.22 -24.11
C ASN A 305 -1.78 -13.67 -23.65
N PRO A 306 -0.89 -13.92 -22.66
CA PRO A 306 -0.67 -15.26 -22.11
C PRO A 306 -1.94 -15.91 -21.56
N VAL A 307 -2.76 -15.15 -20.82
CA VAL A 307 -4.02 -15.66 -20.25
C VAL A 307 -5.02 -15.97 -21.37
N ARG A 308 -5.26 -15.03 -22.30
CA ARG A 308 -6.14 -15.22 -23.47
C ARG A 308 -5.81 -16.46 -24.30
N ARG A 309 -4.51 -16.70 -24.57
CA ARG A 309 -4.04 -17.90 -25.30
C ARG A 309 -4.25 -19.21 -24.52
N SER A 310 -4.39 -19.12 -23.21
CA SER A 310 -4.47 -20.26 -22.30
C SER A 310 -5.88 -20.50 -21.73
N LEU A 311 -6.87 -19.63 -21.95
CA LEU A 311 -8.22 -19.75 -21.35
C LEU A 311 -8.82 -21.16 -21.45
N GLY A 312 -8.81 -21.79 -22.63
CA GLY A 312 -9.31 -23.15 -22.83
C GLY A 312 -8.44 -24.28 -22.25
N LYS A 313 -7.34 -23.94 -21.56
CA LYS A 313 -6.41 -24.85 -20.88
C LYS A 313 -6.22 -24.51 -19.39
N LEU A 314 -6.63 -23.31 -18.96
CA LEU A 314 -6.64 -22.93 -17.56
C LEU A 314 -7.80 -23.66 -16.86
N PRO A 315 -7.61 -24.10 -15.61
CA PRO A 315 -8.69 -24.73 -14.88
C PRO A 315 -9.77 -23.69 -14.56
N LEU A 316 -11.01 -24.15 -14.35
CA LEU A 316 -12.13 -23.30 -13.88
C LEU A 316 -11.83 -22.60 -12.54
N THR A 317 -10.83 -23.11 -11.82
CA THR A 317 -10.29 -22.62 -10.55
C THR A 317 -9.14 -21.62 -10.71
N PHE A 318 -8.90 -21.08 -11.90
CA PHE A 318 -7.82 -20.11 -12.12
C PHE A 318 -8.10 -18.77 -11.40
N PRO A 319 -7.18 -18.28 -10.56
CA PRO A 319 -7.46 -17.12 -9.71
C PRO A 319 -7.48 -15.79 -10.47
N TYR A 320 -8.44 -14.95 -10.11
CA TYR A 320 -8.92 -13.86 -10.97
C TYR A 320 -9.03 -12.48 -10.28
N VAL A 321 -8.94 -12.41 -8.95
CA VAL A 321 -8.98 -11.13 -8.21
C VAL A 321 -7.56 -10.55 -8.09
N ILE A 322 -7.37 -9.33 -8.59
CA ILE A 322 -6.12 -8.57 -8.50
C ILE A 322 -6.34 -7.38 -7.55
N LEU A 323 -5.51 -7.26 -6.50
CA LEU A 323 -5.62 -6.20 -5.51
C LEU A 323 -4.45 -5.22 -5.63
N ILE A 324 -4.74 -3.93 -5.82
CA ILE A 324 -3.74 -2.86 -5.94
C ILE A 324 -4.01 -1.84 -4.84
N ASP A 325 -3.10 -1.73 -3.88
CA ASP A 325 -3.22 -0.78 -2.76
C ASP A 325 -2.23 0.38 -2.88
N GLY A 326 -2.67 1.56 -2.46
CA GLY A 326 -1.83 2.76 -2.34
C GLY A 326 -1.40 3.37 -3.68
N LEU A 327 -2.26 3.41 -4.71
CA LEU A 327 -1.85 4.00 -6.01
C LEU A 327 -1.32 5.44 -5.88
N ASP A 328 -1.84 6.19 -4.90
CA ASP A 328 -1.34 7.52 -4.53
C ASP A 328 0.12 7.54 -4.03
N GLU A 329 0.68 6.41 -3.62
CA GLU A 329 2.09 6.29 -3.22
C GLU A 329 3.05 6.14 -4.42
N CYS A 330 2.54 6.12 -5.65
CA CYS A 330 3.34 6.24 -6.87
C CYS A 330 3.88 7.67 -7.04
N LYS A 331 5.19 7.80 -7.33
CA LYS A 331 5.90 9.09 -7.48
C LYS A 331 5.44 9.98 -8.64
N ASP A 332 4.70 9.44 -9.62
CA ASP A 332 4.28 10.16 -10.83
C ASP A 332 2.78 9.94 -11.09
N GLU A 333 1.99 11.00 -10.97
CA GLU A 333 0.53 10.98 -11.18
C GLU A 333 0.14 10.69 -12.64
N ARG A 334 1.00 11.04 -13.62
CA ARG A 334 0.77 10.65 -15.03
C ARG A 334 0.91 9.14 -15.19
N LYS A 335 1.84 8.53 -14.45
CA LYS A 335 2.00 7.07 -14.40
C LYS A 335 0.84 6.39 -13.69
N GLN A 336 0.22 7.01 -12.69
CA GLN A 336 -1.05 6.51 -12.13
C GLN A 336 -2.12 6.44 -13.23
N SER A 337 -2.27 7.49 -14.06
CA SER A 337 -3.22 7.50 -15.18
C SER A 337 -2.90 6.43 -16.24
N GLU A 338 -1.64 6.30 -16.66
CA GLU A 338 -1.21 5.25 -17.60
C GLU A 338 -1.52 3.82 -17.10
N LEU A 339 -1.44 3.60 -15.77
CA LEU A 339 -1.77 2.32 -15.16
C LEU A 339 -3.28 2.06 -15.15
N LEU A 340 -4.11 3.07 -14.86
CA LEU A 340 -5.57 2.97 -14.94
C LEU A 340 -6.03 2.62 -16.38
N ASP A 341 -5.49 3.32 -17.38
CA ASP A 341 -5.75 3.05 -18.79
C ASP A 341 -5.33 1.62 -19.21
N ALA A 342 -4.21 1.13 -18.68
CA ALA A 342 -3.70 -0.22 -18.94
C ALA A 342 -4.57 -1.29 -18.26
N ILE A 343 -5.00 -1.08 -17.01
CA ILE A 343 -5.92 -1.98 -16.30
C ILE A 343 -7.22 -2.11 -17.08
N HIS A 344 -7.81 -0.98 -17.50
CA HIS A 344 -9.05 -0.97 -18.27
C HIS A 344 -8.93 -1.75 -19.59
N ARG A 345 -7.89 -1.48 -20.38
CA ARG A 345 -7.74 -2.09 -21.71
C ARG A 345 -7.19 -3.52 -21.71
N CYS A 346 -6.42 -3.90 -20.69
CA CYS A 346 -5.71 -5.18 -20.66
C CYS A 346 -6.24 -6.20 -19.64
N LEU A 347 -6.83 -5.78 -18.52
CA LEU A 347 -7.38 -6.69 -17.51
C LEU A 347 -8.90 -6.77 -17.57
N LEU A 348 -9.56 -5.63 -17.77
CA LEU A 348 -11.02 -5.52 -17.81
C LEU A 348 -11.61 -5.77 -19.21
N ALA A 349 -10.85 -6.42 -20.12
CA ALA A 349 -11.40 -6.89 -21.39
C ALA A 349 -12.44 -8.01 -21.16
N ASP A 350 -13.51 -8.06 -21.96
CA ASP A 350 -14.64 -8.99 -21.74
C ASP A 350 -14.29 -10.47 -21.94
N ASP A 351 -13.19 -10.75 -22.64
CA ASP A 351 -12.65 -12.09 -22.84
C ASP A 351 -11.63 -12.51 -21.77
N LEU A 352 -11.54 -11.77 -20.64
CA LEU A 352 -10.67 -12.10 -19.51
C LEU A 352 -11.45 -12.16 -18.19
N PRO A 353 -11.11 -13.12 -17.30
CA PRO A 353 -11.88 -13.38 -16.07
C PRO A 353 -11.64 -12.34 -14.95
N PHE A 354 -10.76 -11.38 -15.15
CA PHE A 354 -10.19 -10.60 -14.05
C PHE A 354 -11.19 -9.64 -13.40
N ARG A 355 -11.08 -9.57 -12.07
CA ARG A 355 -11.63 -8.51 -11.22
C ARG A 355 -10.47 -7.74 -10.61
N VAL A 356 -10.54 -6.42 -10.60
CA VAL A 356 -9.45 -5.57 -10.07
C VAL A 356 -9.99 -4.66 -8.98
N ALA A 357 -9.40 -4.69 -7.80
CA ALA A 357 -9.68 -3.74 -6.74
C ALA A 357 -8.52 -2.76 -6.60
N ILE A 358 -8.80 -1.45 -6.69
CA ILE A 358 -7.82 -0.38 -6.53
C ILE A 358 -8.18 0.42 -5.28
N ALA A 359 -7.23 0.58 -4.36
CA ALA A 359 -7.36 1.51 -3.24
C ALA A 359 -6.39 2.69 -3.40
N SER A 360 -6.89 3.91 -3.23
CA SER A 360 -6.10 5.13 -3.41
C SER A 360 -6.71 6.33 -2.67
N ARG A 361 -5.94 7.40 -2.51
CA ARG A 361 -6.52 8.73 -2.26
C ARG A 361 -7.31 9.23 -3.48
N PRO A 362 -8.25 10.16 -3.30
CA PRO A 362 -8.87 10.89 -4.40
C PRO A 362 -7.88 11.92 -5.00
N GLU A 363 -6.74 11.45 -5.51
CA GLU A 363 -5.81 12.25 -6.34
C GLU A 363 -6.40 12.41 -7.76
N TRP A 364 -5.86 13.36 -8.55
CA TRP A 364 -6.52 13.81 -9.79
C TRP A 364 -6.66 12.70 -10.82
N ALA A 365 -5.67 11.80 -10.92
CA ALA A 365 -5.73 10.63 -11.80
C ALA A 365 -6.95 9.73 -11.52
N ILE A 366 -7.23 9.44 -10.25
CA ILE A 366 -8.36 8.61 -9.82
C ILE A 366 -9.69 9.35 -10.02
N LEU A 367 -9.78 10.61 -9.57
CA LEU A 367 -11.00 11.41 -9.71
C LEU A 367 -11.40 11.62 -11.17
N ASN A 368 -10.44 11.96 -12.04
CA ASN A 368 -10.68 12.20 -13.46
C ASN A 368 -11.10 10.92 -14.21
N ALA A 369 -10.69 9.75 -13.74
CA ALA A 369 -11.10 8.46 -14.31
C ALA A 369 -12.49 7.98 -13.81
N LEU A 370 -12.87 8.34 -12.58
CA LEU A 370 -14.13 7.91 -11.92
C LEU A 370 -15.30 8.90 -12.02
N GLN A 371 -15.07 10.18 -12.34
CA GLN A 371 -16.15 11.16 -12.58
C GLN A 371 -17.10 10.69 -13.70
N ALA A 372 -18.31 11.26 -13.80
CA ALA A 372 -19.33 10.82 -14.77
C ALA A 372 -18.90 10.82 -16.27
N THR A 373 -17.90 11.62 -16.64
CA THR A 373 -17.29 11.66 -17.98
C THR A 373 -15.97 10.88 -18.10
N GLY A 374 -15.56 10.22 -17.01
CA GLY A 374 -14.32 9.46 -16.90
C GLY A 374 -14.45 8.06 -17.47
N HIS A 375 -13.33 7.53 -17.98
CA HIS A 375 -13.32 6.26 -18.73
C HIS A 375 -13.57 5.01 -17.89
N LEU A 376 -13.58 5.10 -16.55
CA LEU A 376 -13.87 3.99 -15.63
C LEU A 376 -15.28 4.06 -15.03
N TYR A 377 -16.02 5.16 -15.21
CA TYR A 377 -17.27 5.43 -14.49
C TYR A 377 -18.32 4.30 -14.57
N GLN A 378 -18.50 3.71 -15.75
CA GLN A 378 -19.47 2.62 -15.97
C GLN A 378 -18.97 1.25 -15.51
N THR A 379 -17.65 1.07 -15.41
CA THR A 379 -17.00 -0.21 -15.09
C THR A 379 -16.65 -0.34 -13.60
N ALA A 380 -16.49 0.79 -12.91
CA ALA A 380 -16.11 0.87 -11.51
C ALA A 380 -17.31 0.76 -10.57
N TYR A 381 -17.20 -0.10 -9.57
CA TYR A 381 -17.96 -0.04 -8.34
C TYR A 381 -17.17 0.81 -7.33
N HIS A 382 -17.70 1.95 -6.92
CA HIS A 382 -16.93 2.98 -6.20
C HIS A 382 -17.38 3.10 -4.74
N ILE A 383 -16.48 2.73 -3.83
CA ILE A 383 -16.63 2.84 -2.37
C ILE A 383 -15.87 4.07 -1.89
N GLU A 384 -16.60 5.08 -1.41
CA GLU A 384 -16.03 6.25 -0.75
C GLU A 384 -16.00 6.05 0.77
N LEU A 385 -14.80 5.97 1.36
CA LEU A 385 -14.62 5.87 2.81
C LEU A 385 -14.89 7.20 3.55
N ASN A 386 -15.20 8.27 2.81
CA ASN A 386 -15.71 9.54 3.32
C ASN A 386 -17.21 9.65 3.04
N GLY A 387 -17.94 10.31 3.94
CA GLY A 387 -19.35 10.68 3.74
C GLY A 387 -20.35 9.56 4.07
N LYS A 388 -20.19 8.34 3.53
CA LYS A 388 -21.17 7.25 3.72
C LYS A 388 -20.90 6.34 4.93
N CYS A 389 -19.64 6.15 5.31
CA CYS A 389 -19.25 5.23 6.38
C CYS A 389 -18.59 5.99 7.53
N ASP A 390 -19.36 6.28 8.59
CA ASP A 390 -18.78 6.82 9.83
C ASP A 390 -17.83 5.80 10.46
N ALA A 391 -16.55 6.15 10.54
CA ALA A 391 -15.52 5.31 11.14
C ALA A 391 -15.40 5.52 12.66
N SER A 392 -16.14 6.46 13.26
CA SER A 392 -15.99 6.84 14.68
C SER A 392 -16.21 5.64 15.61
N ALA A 393 -17.26 4.85 15.39
CA ALA A 393 -17.55 3.65 16.20
C ALA A 393 -16.47 2.55 16.07
N ASP A 394 -15.89 2.38 14.88
CA ASP A 394 -14.78 1.43 14.69
C ASP A 394 -13.47 1.94 15.31
N ILE A 395 -13.25 3.26 15.30
CA ILE A 395 -12.09 3.90 15.95
C ILE A 395 -12.23 3.82 17.48
N GLU A 396 -13.42 4.03 18.04
CA GLU A 396 -13.69 3.78 19.47
C GLU A 396 -13.43 2.32 19.85
N ARG A 397 -13.86 1.36 19.01
CA ARG A 397 -13.62 -0.07 19.23
C ARG A 397 -12.13 -0.42 19.19
N TYR A 398 -11.41 0.08 18.19
CA TYR A 398 -9.94 -0.04 18.08
C TYR A 398 -9.25 0.53 19.33
N LEU A 399 -9.53 1.79 19.68
CA LEU A 399 -8.95 2.45 20.86
C LEU A 399 -9.26 1.68 22.14
N SER A 400 -10.49 1.22 22.33
CA SER A 400 -10.90 0.42 23.50
C SER A 400 -10.06 -0.85 23.65
N ARG A 401 -9.82 -1.59 22.57
CA ARG A 401 -8.98 -2.80 22.61
C ARG A 401 -7.53 -2.45 22.92
N ARG A 402 -6.94 -1.47 22.22
CA ARG A 402 -5.53 -1.11 22.42
C ARG A 402 -5.25 -0.51 23.79
N PHE A 403 -6.17 0.28 24.35
CA PHE A 403 -6.07 0.74 25.74
C PHE A 403 -6.20 -0.40 26.75
N LEU A 404 -7.07 -1.38 26.52
CA LEU A 404 -7.20 -2.57 27.39
C LEU A 404 -5.93 -3.46 27.35
N GLU A 405 -5.34 -3.66 26.17
CA GLU A 405 -4.04 -4.33 26.00
C GLU A 405 -2.92 -3.59 26.73
N LEU A 406 -2.86 -2.27 26.56
CA LEU A 406 -1.87 -1.40 27.21
C LEU A 406 -2.05 -1.35 28.73
N ALA A 407 -3.29 -1.31 29.24
CA ALA A 407 -3.57 -1.33 30.67
C ALA A 407 -3.03 -2.62 31.31
N ARG A 408 -3.28 -3.78 30.68
CA ARG A 408 -2.77 -5.08 31.11
C ARG A 408 -1.24 -5.14 31.12
N SER A 409 -0.57 -4.62 30.08
CA SER A 409 0.90 -4.68 29.98
C SER A 409 1.63 -3.69 30.89
N THR A 410 0.93 -2.64 31.37
CA THR A 410 1.52 -1.57 32.19
C THR A 410 1.01 -1.53 33.63
N GLY A 411 0.11 -2.44 34.02
CA GLY A 411 -0.44 -2.53 35.38
C GLY A 411 -1.48 -1.46 35.72
N ASN A 412 -2.06 -0.80 34.72
CA ASN A 412 -3.15 0.17 34.93
C ASN A 412 -4.51 -0.54 35.07
N SER A 413 -5.52 0.17 35.62
CA SER A 413 -6.89 -0.36 35.72
C SER A 413 -7.44 -0.78 34.35
N PRO A 414 -8.18 -1.90 34.23
CA PRO A 414 -8.87 -2.28 33.00
C PRO A 414 -9.89 -1.24 32.50
N GLU A 415 -10.32 -0.32 33.36
CA GLU A 415 -11.22 0.78 33.02
C GLU A 415 -10.47 2.01 32.47
N TRP A 416 -9.14 2.09 32.64
CA TRP A 416 -8.33 3.19 32.11
C TRP A 416 -8.28 3.11 30.57
N PRO A 417 -8.41 4.25 29.85
CA PRO A 417 -8.46 5.63 30.33
C PRO A 417 -9.86 6.18 30.63
N GLY A 418 -10.89 5.34 30.61
CA GLY A 418 -12.29 5.71 30.74
C GLY A 418 -12.96 5.97 29.39
N LYS A 419 -14.24 5.57 29.28
CA LYS A 419 -15.00 5.63 28.01
C LYS A 419 -15.08 7.05 27.41
N GLY A 420 -15.19 8.08 28.25
CA GLY A 420 -15.22 9.47 27.79
C GLY A 420 -13.93 9.91 27.10
N VAL A 421 -12.77 9.44 27.57
CA VAL A 421 -11.47 9.72 26.93
C VAL A 421 -11.35 9.00 25.58
N ILE A 422 -11.86 7.76 25.50
CA ILE A 422 -11.89 6.98 24.25
C ILE A 422 -12.76 7.68 23.20
N ALA A 423 -13.99 8.08 23.55
CA ALA A 423 -14.89 8.80 22.67
C ALA A 423 -14.30 10.15 22.21
N PHE A 424 -13.67 10.91 23.13
CA PHE A 424 -12.97 12.15 22.79
C PHE A 424 -11.83 11.92 21.78
N LEU A 425 -11.00 10.90 21.97
CA LEU A 425 -9.92 10.56 21.03
C LEU A 425 -10.46 10.09 19.67
N ALA A 426 -11.58 9.36 19.64
CA ALA A 426 -12.22 8.94 18.40
C ALA A 426 -12.83 10.12 17.62
N GLN A 427 -13.48 11.06 18.31
CA GLN A 427 -13.99 12.30 17.72
C GLN A 427 -12.85 13.14 17.10
N ASN A 428 -11.72 13.26 17.80
CA ASN A 428 -10.54 13.97 17.31
C ASN A 428 -9.80 13.26 16.17
N ALA A 429 -9.98 11.94 16.03
CA ALA A 429 -9.49 11.20 14.89
C ALA A 429 -10.18 11.62 13.58
N SER A 430 -11.40 12.21 13.63
CA SER A 430 -12.15 12.67 12.45
C SER A 430 -12.14 11.64 11.31
N GLY A 431 -12.46 10.38 11.63
CA GLY A 431 -12.49 9.25 10.70
C GLY A 431 -11.13 8.65 10.29
N GLN A 432 -10.01 9.12 10.85
CA GLN A 432 -8.67 8.69 10.48
C GLN A 432 -8.05 7.75 11.54
N PHE A 433 -8.03 6.45 11.24
CA PHE A 433 -7.37 5.44 12.07
C PHE A 433 -5.88 5.75 12.34
N ILE A 434 -5.19 6.47 11.45
CA ILE A 434 -3.79 6.85 11.70
C ILE A 434 -3.63 7.74 12.93
N TYR A 435 -4.61 8.60 13.26
CA TYR A 435 -4.58 9.38 14.51
C TYR A 435 -4.59 8.44 15.72
N ALA A 436 -5.56 7.51 15.76
CA ALA A 436 -5.70 6.54 16.84
C ALA A 436 -4.46 5.63 16.95
N ALA A 437 -3.91 5.16 15.83
CA ALA A 437 -2.70 4.35 15.81
C ALA A 437 -1.46 5.13 16.29
N THR A 438 -1.27 6.39 15.87
CA THR A 438 -0.18 7.25 16.37
C THR A 438 -0.35 7.56 17.86
N VAL A 439 -1.57 7.80 18.35
CA VAL A 439 -1.87 7.97 19.78
C VAL A 439 -1.44 6.73 20.58
N ILE A 440 -1.88 5.53 20.16
CA ILE A 440 -1.51 4.28 20.85
C ILE A 440 0.01 4.04 20.78
N LYS A 441 0.64 4.22 19.61
CA LYS A 441 2.10 4.06 19.46
C LYS A 441 2.88 5.04 20.34
N TYR A 442 2.46 6.31 20.42
CA TYR A 442 3.10 7.32 21.26
C TYR A 442 2.96 7.00 22.76
N ILE A 443 1.76 6.61 23.21
CA ILE A 443 1.52 6.29 24.62
C ILE A 443 2.30 5.02 25.05
N SER A 444 2.45 4.05 24.14
CA SER A 444 3.14 2.77 24.39
C SER A 444 4.67 2.85 24.44
N GLU A 445 5.28 4.03 24.19
CA GLU A 445 6.74 4.19 24.21
C GLU A 445 7.33 3.98 25.63
N GLN A 446 8.19 2.98 25.74
CA GLN A 446 8.67 2.34 26.99
C GLN A 446 9.41 3.24 28.02
N ARG A 447 9.71 4.51 27.69
CA ARG A 447 10.49 5.43 28.55
C ARG A 447 9.65 6.50 29.27
N SER A 448 8.33 6.37 29.32
CA SER A 448 7.47 7.29 30.06
C SER A 448 6.22 6.57 30.58
N SER A 449 5.56 7.14 31.60
CA SER A 449 4.25 6.64 32.02
C SER A 449 3.21 6.82 30.90
N PRO A 450 2.44 5.77 30.54
CA PRO A 450 1.30 5.87 29.64
C PRO A 450 0.31 6.96 30.05
N VAL A 451 0.07 7.10 31.37
CA VAL A 451 -0.85 8.09 31.92
C VAL A 451 -0.37 9.51 31.62
N THR A 452 0.92 9.79 31.82
CA THR A 452 1.50 11.12 31.54
C THR A 452 1.51 11.43 30.04
N ARG A 453 1.76 10.44 29.18
CA ARG A 453 1.71 10.63 27.72
C ARG A 453 0.30 10.85 27.20
N LEU A 454 -0.69 10.16 27.76
CA LEU A 454 -2.09 10.41 27.47
C LEU A 454 -2.50 11.82 27.91
N GLN A 455 -2.13 12.25 29.12
CA GLN A 455 -2.38 13.62 29.60
C GLN A 455 -1.77 14.68 28.67
N ALA A 456 -0.58 14.44 28.13
CA ALA A 456 0.03 15.32 27.13
C ALA A 456 -0.79 15.38 25.83
N ILE A 457 -1.23 14.23 25.28
CA ILE A 457 -2.10 14.22 24.09
C ILE A 457 -3.40 14.98 24.34
N LEU A 458 -4.02 14.83 25.51
CA LEU A 458 -5.26 15.52 25.85
C LEU A 458 -5.10 17.05 25.99
N SER A 459 -3.90 17.56 26.28
CA SER A 459 -3.63 19.01 26.30
C SER A 459 -3.23 19.60 24.95
N TRP A 460 -2.90 18.75 23.96
CA TRP A 460 -2.53 19.15 22.59
C TRP A 460 -3.71 19.39 21.66
N VAL A 461 -4.88 18.81 21.98
CA VAL A 461 -6.06 18.87 21.12
C VAL A 461 -6.66 20.28 21.11
N PRO A 462 -6.85 20.92 19.92
CA PRO A 462 -7.58 22.17 19.83
C PRO A 462 -9.05 22.00 20.26
N GLN A 463 -9.55 22.87 21.12
CA GLN A 463 -10.97 22.94 21.54
C GLN A 463 -11.89 23.52 20.44
N VAL A 464 -11.50 23.40 19.16
CA VAL A 464 -12.13 24.07 18.01
C VAL A 464 -12.66 23.02 17.03
N GLU A 465 -13.82 23.28 16.45
CA GLU A 465 -14.57 22.37 15.57
C GLU A 465 -13.70 21.74 14.47
N THR A 466 -13.47 20.43 14.61
CA THR A 466 -12.76 19.58 13.63
C THR A 466 -13.44 19.53 12.26
N ALA A 467 -14.73 19.93 12.19
CA ALA A 467 -15.55 19.94 10.98
C ALA A 467 -14.98 20.74 9.80
N ILE A 468 -14.21 21.81 10.05
CA ILE A 468 -13.69 22.69 8.98
C ILE A 468 -12.35 22.18 8.40
N ARG A 469 -11.60 21.37 9.15
CA ARG A 469 -10.27 20.86 8.75
C ARG A 469 -10.11 19.41 9.20
N PRO A 470 -10.41 18.41 8.35
CA PRO A 470 -10.41 17.01 8.77
C PRO A 470 -9.06 16.53 9.32
N PHE A 471 -7.95 17.03 8.79
CA PHE A 471 -6.61 16.69 9.28
C PHE A 471 -6.15 17.44 10.54
N ALA A 472 -6.92 18.39 11.09
CA ALA A 472 -6.45 19.27 12.17
C ALA A 472 -6.01 18.53 13.44
N GLY A 473 -6.75 17.50 13.87
CA GLY A 473 -6.36 16.67 15.02
C GLY A 473 -5.06 15.90 14.77
N LEU A 474 -4.88 15.37 13.56
CA LEU A 474 -3.67 14.65 13.14
C LEU A 474 -2.46 15.58 13.00
N ASP A 475 -2.65 16.76 12.40
CA ASP A 475 -1.61 17.77 12.22
C ASP A 475 -1.15 18.34 13.56
N ALA A 476 -2.07 18.59 14.49
CA ALA A 476 -1.73 18.99 15.86
C ALA A 476 -0.93 17.89 16.59
N LEU A 477 -1.31 16.62 16.45
CA LEU A 477 -0.59 15.48 17.04
C LEU A 477 0.84 15.36 16.47
N TYR A 478 0.99 15.41 15.15
CA TYR A 478 2.30 15.39 14.49
C TYR A 478 3.18 16.58 14.87
N HIS A 479 2.59 17.78 14.91
CA HIS A 479 3.29 19.01 15.30
C HIS A 479 3.82 18.91 16.72
N GLN A 480 3.01 18.44 17.68
CA GLN A 480 3.42 18.35 19.07
C GLN A 480 4.44 17.23 19.32
N ILE A 481 4.31 16.06 18.69
CA ILE A 481 5.34 15.02 18.78
C ILE A 481 6.68 15.54 18.23
N LEU A 482 6.66 16.18 17.06
CA LEU A 482 7.88 16.68 16.40
C LEU A 482 8.50 17.89 17.13
N GLN A 483 7.70 18.81 17.67
CA GLN A 483 8.18 19.93 18.50
C GLN A 483 8.80 19.42 19.81
N ASN A 484 8.18 18.48 20.51
CA ASN A 484 8.76 17.88 21.72
C ASN A 484 10.07 17.13 21.44
N ALA A 485 10.17 16.41 20.31
CA ALA A 485 11.41 15.78 19.89
C ALA A 485 12.51 16.81 19.57
N ARG A 486 12.14 17.89 18.85
CA ARG A 486 13.02 19.02 18.52
C ARG A 486 13.58 19.71 19.75
N ASP A 487 12.75 20.00 20.75
CA ASP A 487 13.16 20.69 21.98
C ASP A 487 14.09 19.81 22.84
N LYS A 488 13.80 18.51 22.95
CA LYS A 488 14.70 17.53 23.58
C LYS A 488 16.04 17.43 22.85
N TYR A 489 16.02 17.38 21.53
CA TYR A 489 17.23 17.32 20.72
C TYR A 489 18.09 18.58 20.93
N ALA A 490 17.49 19.77 20.88
CA ALA A 490 18.20 21.03 21.13
C ALA A 490 18.77 21.16 22.56
N ALA A 491 18.21 20.44 23.54
CA ALA A 491 18.74 20.38 24.90
C ALA A 491 19.91 19.38 25.06
N ILE A 492 20.02 18.38 24.19
CA ILE A 492 21.08 17.35 24.20
C ILE A 492 22.24 17.76 23.28
N ASP A 493 21.91 18.29 22.11
CA ASP A 493 22.83 18.58 21.02
C ASP A 493 22.66 20.03 20.54
N SER A 494 23.73 20.81 20.65
CA SER A 494 23.81 22.21 20.21
C SER A 494 24.53 22.37 18.86
N ASN A 495 24.71 21.27 18.12
CA ASN A 495 25.35 21.26 16.80
C ASN A 495 24.54 22.00 15.72
N GLU A 496 25.18 22.23 14.58
CA GLU A 496 24.60 22.97 13.45
C GLU A 496 23.64 22.11 12.61
N GLY A 497 22.42 21.95 13.11
CA GLY A 497 21.30 21.34 12.40
C GLY A 497 20.07 21.24 13.29
N ASP A 498 18.98 21.89 12.90
CA ASP A 498 17.69 21.67 13.55
C ASP A 498 17.20 20.23 13.29
N LEU A 499 16.60 19.56 14.29
CA LEU A 499 16.13 18.18 14.17
C LEU A 499 15.24 17.95 12.94
N VAL A 500 14.33 18.89 12.62
CA VAL A 500 13.45 18.76 11.45
C VAL A 500 14.24 18.91 10.15
N THR A 501 15.24 19.80 10.13
CA THR A 501 16.12 19.97 8.96
C THR A 501 17.00 18.75 8.74
N LEU A 502 17.54 18.15 9.82
CA LEU A 502 18.32 16.91 9.78
C LEU A 502 17.48 15.72 9.32
N LEU A 503 16.25 15.59 9.82
CA LEU A 503 15.30 14.56 9.39
C LEU A 503 14.97 14.70 7.89
N LYS A 504 14.64 15.90 7.42
CA LYS A 504 14.38 16.13 5.98
C LYS A 504 15.64 15.96 5.13
N ALA A 505 16.83 16.28 5.64
CA ALA A 505 18.09 16.00 4.96
C ALA A 505 18.33 14.50 4.80
N PHE A 506 18.05 13.70 5.84
CA PHE A 506 18.11 12.25 5.75
C PHE A 506 17.13 11.71 4.69
N ILE A 507 15.86 12.12 4.76
CA ILE A 507 14.81 11.73 3.79
C ILE A 507 15.25 12.03 2.34
N LEU A 508 15.78 13.24 2.09
CA LEU A 508 16.23 13.66 0.77
C LEU A 508 17.43 12.83 0.30
N MET A 509 18.41 12.58 1.17
CA MET A 509 19.62 11.83 0.84
C MET A 509 19.37 10.32 0.63
N SER A 510 18.42 9.73 1.34
CA SER A 510 18.03 8.31 1.17
C SER A 510 17.19 8.07 -0.09
N ARG A 511 16.51 9.10 -0.62
CA ARG A 511 15.60 8.99 -1.78
C ARG A 511 16.24 9.29 -3.14
N ASP A 512 17.49 9.75 -3.19
CA ASP A 512 18.18 10.15 -4.43
C ASP A 512 19.46 9.33 -4.69
N PRO A 513 19.36 8.21 -5.45
CA PRO A 513 20.51 7.37 -5.77
C PRO A 513 21.47 8.05 -6.78
N PRO A 514 22.77 8.20 -6.47
CA PRO A 514 23.37 8.11 -5.15
C PRO A 514 24.19 9.37 -4.83
N PHE A 515 23.68 10.20 -3.92
CA PHE A 515 24.47 11.28 -3.31
C PHE A 515 25.79 10.73 -2.72
N SER A 516 25.74 9.54 -2.10
CA SER A 516 26.91 8.81 -1.59
C SER A 516 27.96 8.48 -2.66
N PHE A 517 27.56 8.18 -3.91
CA PHE A 517 28.47 7.95 -5.03
C PHE A 517 28.97 9.26 -5.66
N ARG A 518 28.10 10.28 -5.78
CA ARG A 518 28.48 11.61 -6.29
C ARG A 518 29.52 12.32 -5.42
N TRP A 519 29.51 12.07 -4.11
CA TRP A 519 30.41 12.72 -3.14
C TRP A 519 31.43 11.76 -2.49
N GLY A 520 31.48 10.50 -2.90
CA GLY A 520 32.48 9.53 -2.43
C GLY A 520 32.42 9.23 -0.92
N LEU A 521 31.24 9.35 -0.31
CA LEU A 521 31.05 9.19 1.13
C LEU A 521 31.25 7.72 1.54
N LYS A 522 32.40 7.42 2.17
CA LYS A 522 32.68 6.12 2.81
C LYS A 522 31.97 5.92 4.15
N ARG A 523 31.23 6.92 4.63
CA ARG A 523 30.46 6.92 5.89
C ARG A 523 28.96 6.85 5.58
N SER A 524 28.20 6.32 6.54
CA SER A 524 26.73 6.33 6.53
C SER A 524 26.14 7.75 6.44
N ILE A 525 24.89 7.86 5.97
CA ILE A 525 24.14 9.13 5.89
C ILE A 525 24.04 9.79 7.27
N SER A 526 23.75 9.03 8.33
CA SER A 526 23.71 9.56 9.69
C SER A 526 25.08 10.07 10.15
N ALA A 527 26.15 9.31 9.93
CA ALA A 527 27.52 9.73 10.26
C ALA A 527 28.03 10.93 9.43
N PHE A 528 27.35 11.30 8.34
CA PHE A 528 27.56 12.53 7.60
C PHE A 528 26.74 13.70 8.16
N LEU A 529 25.45 13.48 8.45
CA LEU A 529 24.54 14.52 8.95
C LEU A 529 24.77 14.88 10.43
N CYS A 530 24.93 13.86 11.27
CA CYS A 530 24.96 13.93 12.74
C CYS A 530 26.38 13.99 13.32
N GLN A 531 27.41 13.90 12.46
CA GLN A 531 28.84 13.95 12.82
C GLN A 531 29.26 12.91 13.87
N ASP A 532 30.41 13.10 14.54
CA ASP A 532 31.00 12.11 15.44
C ASP A 532 30.27 12.00 16.82
N ASN A 533 29.22 12.81 17.07
CA ASN A 533 28.54 12.92 18.38
C ASN A 533 27.04 12.51 18.40
N CYS A 534 26.37 12.38 17.26
CA CYS A 534 24.95 12.03 17.19
C CYS A 534 24.72 10.86 16.21
N SER A 535 23.71 10.02 16.49
CA SER A 535 23.36 8.84 15.69
C SER A 535 21.93 8.94 15.17
N LEU A 536 21.59 8.17 14.12
CA LEU A 536 20.21 8.09 13.63
C LEU A 536 19.23 7.70 14.74
N GLY A 537 19.65 6.79 15.62
CA GLY A 537 18.87 6.31 16.76
C GLY A 537 18.64 7.36 17.86
N LEU A 538 19.40 8.47 17.88
CA LEU A 538 19.11 9.65 18.69
C LEU A 538 18.14 10.59 17.96
N LEU A 539 18.37 10.87 16.66
CA LEU A 539 17.54 11.75 15.85
C LEU A 539 16.06 11.31 15.81
N ILE A 540 15.81 10.00 15.73
CA ILE A 540 14.46 9.43 15.71
C ILE A 540 13.97 8.96 17.08
N PHE A 541 14.72 9.19 18.17
CA PHE A 541 14.47 8.53 19.45
C PHE A 541 13.05 8.84 19.96
N ASP A 542 12.68 10.11 19.95
CA ASP A 542 11.38 10.64 20.35
C ASP A 542 10.36 10.70 19.20
N LEU A 543 10.69 10.08 18.05
CA LEU A 543 9.84 9.99 16.86
C LEU A 543 9.39 8.56 16.53
N ARG A 544 9.61 7.57 17.41
CA ARG A 544 9.30 6.14 17.13
C ARG A 544 7.83 5.86 16.82
N SER A 545 6.93 6.66 17.39
CA SER A 545 5.50 6.67 17.06
C SER A 545 5.17 7.13 15.63
N LEU A 546 6.15 7.66 14.88
CA LEU A 546 6.03 8.16 13.51
C LEU A 546 7.00 7.49 12.52
N VAL A 547 8.19 7.11 12.98
CA VAL A 547 9.31 6.63 12.15
C VAL A 547 10.09 5.51 12.84
N GLU A 548 10.43 4.46 12.11
CA GLU A 548 11.32 3.38 12.51
C GLU A 548 12.55 3.27 11.61
N THR A 549 13.56 2.52 12.07
CA THR A 549 14.74 2.12 11.29
C THR A 549 14.74 0.63 11.07
N ASP A 550 15.39 0.18 9.99
CA ASP A 550 15.77 -1.22 9.82
C ASP A 550 16.42 -1.79 11.10
N GLY A 551 15.96 -2.97 11.51
CA GLY A 551 16.52 -3.67 12.66
C GLY A 551 17.94 -4.19 12.40
N PRO A 552 18.72 -4.52 13.44
CA PRO A 552 20.14 -4.88 13.32
C PRO A 552 20.45 -6.22 12.63
N GLN A 553 19.48 -6.83 11.92
CA GLN A 553 19.63 -8.13 11.23
C GLN A 553 19.88 -8.01 9.72
N SER A 554 20.06 -6.82 9.17
CA SER A 554 20.47 -6.64 7.77
C SER A 554 21.94 -7.03 7.58
N HIS A 555 22.23 -8.33 7.48
CA HIS A 555 23.58 -8.90 7.30
C HIS A 555 24.21 -8.63 5.92
N THR A 556 23.59 -7.78 5.10
CA THR A 556 24.21 -7.18 3.92
C THR A 556 24.33 -5.68 4.18
N GLY A 557 25.44 -5.05 3.79
CA GLY A 557 25.80 -3.66 4.09
C GLY A 557 24.88 -2.63 3.42
N SER A 558 23.63 -2.61 3.86
CA SER A 558 22.52 -1.83 3.34
C SER A 558 22.51 -0.46 3.98
N SER A 559 22.05 0.53 3.21
CA SER A 559 21.89 1.90 3.69
C SER A 559 20.95 1.91 4.88
N GLU A 560 21.27 2.69 5.91
CA GLU A 560 20.27 3.08 6.91
C GLU A 560 19.06 3.67 6.17
N ALA A 561 17.88 3.09 6.38
CA ALA A 561 16.62 3.58 5.85
C ALA A 561 15.69 3.98 7.01
N LEU A 562 14.87 5.00 6.75
CA LEU A 562 13.77 5.39 7.62
C LEU A 562 12.47 4.86 7.05
N HIS A 563 11.79 4.04 7.84
CA HIS A 563 10.46 3.53 7.56
C HIS A 563 9.44 4.41 8.27
N PHE A 564 8.62 5.10 7.48
CA PHE A 564 7.56 5.96 7.99
C PHE A 564 6.30 5.12 8.19
N HIS A 565 5.68 5.22 9.38
CA HIS A 565 4.45 4.46 9.69
C HIS A 565 3.29 4.75 8.73
N HIS A 566 3.26 5.94 8.13
CA HIS A 566 2.27 6.30 7.12
C HIS A 566 2.70 7.53 6.29
N LYS A 567 2.34 7.58 5.01
CA LYS A 567 2.66 8.69 4.08
C LYS A 567 2.19 10.07 4.58
N SER A 568 1.11 10.13 5.37
CA SER A 568 0.55 11.40 5.93
C SER A 568 1.53 12.26 6.72
N PHE A 569 2.56 11.67 7.35
CA PHE A 569 3.58 12.42 8.07
C PHE A 569 4.60 13.07 7.13
N LEU A 570 4.93 12.41 6.01
CA LEU A 570 5.72 13.02 4.93
C LEU A 570 4.94 14.18 4.30
N ASP A 571 3.66 13.95 4.00
CA ASP A 571 2.75 14.98 3.49
C ASP A 571 2.60 16.17 4.47
N PHE A 572 2.79 15.94 5.78
CA PHE A 572 2.79 16.99 6.79
C PHE A 572 4.12 17.78 6.77
N LEU A 573 5.26 17.09 6.73
CA LEU A 573 6.59 17.70 6.68
C LEU A 573 6.84 18.54 5.42
N ASP A 574 6.18 18.22 4.31
CA ASP A 574 6.34 18.91 3.02
C ASP A 574 5.25 19.96 2.73
N ASP A 575 4.20 20.06 3.57
CA ASP A 575 3.16 21.09 3.47
C ASP A 575 3.38 22.22 4.50
N PRO A 576 3.58 23.48 4.06
CA PRO A 576 3.83 24.61 4.96
C PRO A 576 2.60 25.07 5.76
N VAL A 577 1.39 24.78 5.28
CA VAL A 577 0.13 25.10 5.99
C VAL A 577 -0.11 24.10 7.11
N ARG A 578 0.25 22.83 6.91
CA ARG A 578 0.11 21.76 7.91
C ARG A 578 1.21 21.78 8.97
N SER A 579 2.48 21.87 8.56
CA SER A 579 3.61 21.87 9.50
C SER A 579 3.86 23.22 10.20
N GLY A 580 3.46 24.34 9.59
CA GLY A 580 3.53 25.67 10.21
C GLY A 580 4.95 26.08 10.59
N SER A 581 5.19 26.36 11.87
CA SER A 581 6.52 26.73 12.41
C SER A 581 7.58 25.62 12.35
N LEU A 582 7.17 24.39 12.03
CA LEU A 582 8.07 23.26 11.77
C LEU A 582 8.39 23.06 10.28
N PHE A 583 7.81 23.88 9.39
CA PHE A 583 8.11 23.78 7.96
C PHE A 583 9.57 24.14 7.68
N VAL A 584 10.26 23.29 6.94
CA VAL A 584 11.61 23.55 6.41
C VAL A 584 11.58 23.35 4.91
N SER A 585 11.99 24.38 4.16
CA SER A 585 11.96 24.34 2.70
C SER A 585 13.03 23.40 2.15
N ARG A 586 12.78 22.85 0.95
CA ARG A 586 13.76 22.01 0.25
C ARG A 586 15.10 22.73 0.06
N SER A 587 15.08 24.03 -0.21
CA SER A 587 16.30 24.84 -0.39
C SER A 587 17.11 24.99 0.90
N ASP A 588 16.46 25.07 2.06
CA ASP A 588 17.16 25.12 3.36
C ASP A 588 17.83 23.78 3.68
N VAL A 589 17.15 22.68 3.37
CA VAL A 589 17.69 21.30 3.49
C VAL A 589 18.89 21.11 2.58
N GLU A 590 18.78 21.47 1.29
CA GLU A 590 19.89 21.41 0.34
C GLU A 590 21.06 22.32 0.77
N ALA A 591 20.78 23.51 1.31
CA ALA A 591 21.79 24.41 1.85
C ALA A 591 22.49 23.86 3.12
N LEU A 592 21.81 23.08 3.97
CA LEU A 592 22.45 22.36 5.06
C LEU A 592 23.37 21.25 4.53
N ILE A 593 22.87 20.40 3.62
CA ILE A 593 23.63 19.29 3.03
C ILE A 593 24.91 19.81 2.35
N VAL A 594 24.82 20.90 1.57
CA VAL A 594 25.98 21.53 0.92
C VAL A 594 26.98 22.09 1.93
N ARG A 595 26.53 22.73 3.02
CA ARG A 595 27.42 23.21 4.10
C ARG A 595 28.15 22.08 4.81
N LEU A 596 27.47 20.97 5.09
CA LEU A 596 28.06 19.77 5.67
C LEU A 596 29.08 19.14 4.72
N ALA A 597 28.77 19.05 3.42
CA ALA A 597 29.69 18.55 2.40
C ALA A 597 30.97 19.41 2.28
N PHE A 598 30.87 20.74 2.31
CA PHE A 598 32.04 21.62 2.31
C PHE A 598 32.93 21.44 3.54
N ARG A 599 32.36 21.32 4.75
CA ARG A 599 33.14 21.04 5.97
C ARG A 599 33.79 19.67 5.96
N TYR A 600 33.08 18.65 5.47
CA TYR A 600 33.63 17.32 5.28
C TYR A 600 34.86 17.39 4.37
N LEU A 601 34.75 18.01 3.19
CA LEU A 601 35.88 18.20 2.27
C LEU A 601 37.04 18.98 2.91
N GLN A 602 36.77 20.05 3.68
CA GLN A 602 37.82 20.79 4.40
C GLN A 602 38.57 19.90 5.41
N LYS A 603 37.88 19.06 6.19
CA LYS A 603 38.51 18.12 7.15
C LYS A 603 39.46 17.15 6.43
N TYR A 604 39.10 16.64 5.26
CA TYR A 604 39.95 15.73 4.47
C TYR A 604 41.11 16.43 3.74
N VAL A 605 40.90 17.63 3.19
CA VAL A 605 41.96 18.42 2.52
C VAL A 605 43.04 18.85 3.53
N LEU A 606 42.64 19.28 4.73
CA LEU A 606 43.58 19.60 5.80
C LEU A 606 44.35 18.37 6.30
N PHE A 607 43.70 17.20 6.37
CA PHE A 607 44.35 15.95 6.77
C PHE A 607 45.39 15.48 5.74
N ALA A 608 45.08 15.58 4.44
CA ALA A 608 46.03 15.30 3.37
C ALA A 608 47.23 16.26 3.39
N GLY A 609 46.98 17.55 3.62
CA GLY A 609 48.02 18.57 3.78
C GLY A 609 48.96 18.29 4.96
N PHE A 610 48.41 17.85 6.10
CA PHE A 610 49.20 17.47 7.28
C PHE A 610 50.09 16.26 7.02
N VAL A 611 49.57 15.22 6.35
CA VAL A 611 50.38 14.04 5.97
C VAL A 611 51.53 14.46 5.05
N THR A 612 51.29 15.31 4.04
CA THR A 612 52.39 15.82 3.20
C THR A 612 53.41 16.64 3.99
N TYR A 613 52.98 17.51 4.93
CA TYR A 613 53.91 18.31 5.73
C TYR A 613 54.77 17.46 6.70
N SER A 614 54.22 16.39 7.28
CA SER A 614 54.99 15.46 8.10
C SER A 614 56.04 14.66 7.30
N PHE A 615 55.81 14.38 6.01
CA PHE A 615 56.81 13.75 5.15
C PHE A 615 57.89 14.71 4.63
N TYR A 616 57.62 16.03 4.54
CA TYR A 616 58.60 17.04 4.13
C TYR A 616 59.36 17.72 5.30
N SER A 617 59.05 17.37 6.56
CA SER A 617 59.74 17.91 7.75
C SER A 617 60.72 16.92 8.42
N VAL A 618 60.99 15.77 7.78
CA VAL A 618 61.96 14.75 8.23
C VAL A 618 62.86 14.32 7.05
N GLY A 619 63.32 15.29 6.27
CA GLY A 619 64.24 15.13 5.14
C GLY A 619 65.38 16.14 5.21
#